data_AF-A0A847LFY4-F1
#
_entry.id   AF-A0A847LFY4-F1
#
_cell.length_a   1.000
_cell.length_b   1.000
_cell.length_c   1.000
_cell.angle_alpha   90.00
_cell.angle_beta   90.00
_cell.angle_gamma   90.00
#
_symmetry.space_group_name_H-M   'P 1'
#
loop_
_entity.id
_entity.type
_entity.pdbx_description
1 polymer ?
#
loop_
_entity_poly.entity_id
_entity_poly.type
_entity_poly.pdbx_seq_one_letter_code
_entity_poly.pdbx_strand_id
1 'polypeptide(L)'
;MKFIHPAVMIGFFYFLYLQLVLGRKIQNLKEKSPEFVQRPNLLETHKTYGYALCGVCLAGLFGGIWLTASVLGAQLPFQQTYGHGFFGSLILACLVMSAVLGLSIKHVVKPKIRDRFMTFHANMVYIMGFFGILSLLTGLGVLIWGLSAVS
;
A
#
# COMPACT_ATOMS: atom_id res chain seq x y z
N MET A 1 2.52 -20.22 11.96
CA MET A 1 1.90 -18.88 11.80
C MET A 1 1.67 -18.50 10.33
N LYS A 2 1.13 -19.41 9.50
CA LYS A 2 0.86 -19.18 8.07
C LYS A 2 -0.27 -18.17 7.79
N PHE A 3 -0.96 -17.70 8.83
CA PHE A 3 -2.23 -16.95 8.71
C PHE A 3 -2.14 -15.45 9.02
N ILE A 4 -1.07 -14.98 9.68
CA ILE A 4 -0.92 -13.56 10.02
C ILE A 4 -0.66 -12.73 8.76
N HIS A 5 0.24 -13.19 7.89
CA HIS A 5 0.60 -12.44 6.68
C HIS A 5 -0.57 -12.31 5.68
N PRO A 6 -1.38 -13.36 5.41
CA PRO A 6 -2.62 -13.20 4.64
C PRO A 6 -3.62 -12.20 5.25
N ALA A 7 -3.77 -12.18 6.58
CA ALA A 7 -4.64 -11.22 7.25
C ALA A 7 -4.14 -9.78 7.07
N VAL A 8 -2.82 -9.57 7.15
CA VAL A 8 -2.18 -8.27 6.85
C VAL A 8 -2.42 -7.86 5.39
N MET A 9 -2.30 -8.80 4.45
CA MET A 9 -2.58 -8.52 3.02
C MET A 9 -4.04 -8.17 2.76
N ILE A 10 -4.99 -8.82 3.44
CA ILE A 10 -6.41 -8.44 3.39
C ILE A 10 -6.59 -7.01 3.89
N GLY A 11 -5.98 -6.68 5.04
CA GLY A 11 -5.98 -5.32 5.57
C GLY A 11 -5.39 -4.31 4.57
N PHE A 12 -4.28 -4.65 3.93
CA PHE A 12 -3.64 -3.83 2.89
C PHE A 12 -4.61 -3.53 1.74
N PHE A 13 -5.22 -4.56 1.14
CA PHE A 13 -6.17 -4.38 0.05
C PHE A 13 -7.41 -3.60 0.47
N TYR A 14 -7.92 -3.84 1.68
CA TYR A 14 -9.06 -3.11 2.22
C TYR A 14 -8.76 -1.62 2.36
N PHE A 15 -7.66 -1.24 3.01
CA PHE A 15 -7.29 0.17 3.15
C PHE A 15 -6.91 0.81 1.82
N LEU A 16 -6.27 0.07 0.91
CA LEU A 16 -5.97 0.54 -0.44
C LEU A 16 -7.26 0.83 -1.25
N TYR A 17 -8.28 -0.03 -1.11
CA TYR A 17 -9.60 0.19 -1.69
C TYR A 17 -10.26 1.46 -1.11
N LEU A 18 -10.24 1.64 0.21
CA LEU A 18 -10.77 2.85 0.85
C LEU A 18 -10.03 4.12 0.39
N GLN A 19 -8.70 4.06 0.21
CA GLN A 19 -7.91 5.14 -0.39
C GLN A 19 -8.40 5.49 -1.78
N LEU A 20 -8.62 4.48 -2.64
CA LEU A 20 -9.07 4.68 -4.01
C LEU A 20 -10.46 5.31 -4.09
N VAL A 21 -11.43 4.76 -3.36
CA VAL A 21 -12.82 5.24 -3.37
C VAL A 21 -12.90 6.67 -2.84
N LEU A 22 -12.27 6.93 -1.70
CA LEU A 22 -12.31 8.24 -1.07
C LEU A 22 -11.51 9.28 -1.87
N GLY A 23 -10.35 8.90 -2.43
CA GLY A 23 -9.55 9.75 -3.30
C GLY A 23 -10.32 10.19 -4.54
N ARG A 24 -11.01 9.26 -5.23
CA ARG A 24 -11.87 9.58 -6.37
C ARG A 24 -13.04 10.48 -5.97
N LYS A 25 -13.68 10.22 -4.83
CA LYS A 25 -14.76 11.07 -4.32
C LYS A 25 -14.27 12.50 -4.11
N ILE A 26 -13.13 12.69 -3.45
CA ILE A 26 -12.53 14.00 -3.18
C ILE A 26 -12.17 14.73 -4.49
N GLN A 27 -11.64 14.01 -5.49
CA GLN A 27 -11.29 14.59 -6.79
C GLN A 27 -12.52 15.06 -7.58
N ASN A 28 -13.65 14.38 -7.44
CA ASN A 28 -14.89 14.70 -8.16
C ASN A 28 -15.70 15.85 -7.53
N LEU A 29 -15.38 16.27 -6.31
CA LEU A 29 -16.07 17.38 -5.64
C LEU A 29 -15.72 18.72 -6.30
N LYS A 30 -16.75 19.40 -6.82
CA LYS A 30 -16.63 20.73 -7.43
C LYS A 30 -16.66 21.81 -6.35
N GLU A 31 -15.77 22.81 -6.44
CA GLU A 31 -15.66 23.91 -5.47
C GLU A 31 -16.97 24.68 -5.24
N LYS A 32 -17.84 24.75 -6.26
CA LYS A 32 -19.12 25.47 -6.19
C LYS A 32 -20.31 24.61 -5.71
N SER A 33 -20.08 23.33 -5.36
CA SER A 33 -21.15 22.43 -4.93
C SER A 33 -21.39 22.52 -3.41
N PRO A 34 -22.63 22.32 -2.93
CA PRO A 34 -22.92 22.26 -1.48
C PRO A 34 -22.10 21.18 -0.76
N GLU A 35 -21.79 20.10 -1.47
CA GLU A 35 -21.01 18.96 -0.96
C GLU A 35 -19.55 19.32 -0.68
N PHE A 36 -19.02 20.40 -1.28
CA PHE A 36 -17.64 20.83 -1.08
C PHE A 36 -17.34 21.21 0.38
N VAL A 37 -18.35 21.59 1.15
CA VAL A 37 -18.24 21.85 2.60
C VAL A 37 -17.72 20.62 3.36
N GLN A 38 -17.98 19.40 2.87
CA GLN A 38 -17.53 18.16 3.49
C GLN A 38 -16.07 17.81 3.14
N ARG A 39 -15.47 18.48 2.15
CA ARG A 39 -14.14 18.14 1.61
C ARG A 39 -13.02 18.10 2.67
N PRO A 40 -12.94 19.03 3.64
CA PRO A 40 -11.92 18.96 4.70
C PRO A 40 -12.00 17.66 5.51
N ASN A 41 -13.20 17.27 5.95
CA ASN A 41 -13.41 16.03 6.73
C ASN A 41 -13.08 14.78 5.90
N LEU A 42 -13.43 14.79 4.61
CA LEU A 42 -13.08 13.69 3.70
C LEU A 42 -11.56 13.59 3.49
N LEU A 43 -10.86 14.72 3.34
CA LEU A 43 -9.40 14.77 3.22
C LEU A 43 -8.71 14.26 4.50
N GLU A 44 -9.25 14.59 5.67
CA GLU A 44 -8.75 14.07 6.94
C GLU A 44 -8.97 12.56 7.07
N THR A 45 -10.17 12.08 6.73
CA THR A 45 -10.47 10.64 6.69
C THR A 45 -9.53 9.91 5.72
N HIS A 46 -9.28 10.48 4.54
CA HIS A 46 -8.37 9.93 3.55
C HIS A 46 -6.94 9.84 4.09
N LYS A 47 -6.47 10.89 4.77
CA LYS A 47 -5.17 10.89 5.43
C LYS A 47 -5.09 9.82 6.52
N THR A 48 -6.11 9.68 7.36
CA THR A 48 -6.17 8.67 8.43
C THR A 48 -6.12 7.25 7.89
N TYR A 49 -6.89 6.95 6.84
CA TYR A 49 -6.80 5.66 6.16
C TYR A 49 -5.45 5.43 5.48
N GLY A 50 -4.78 6.49 5.02
CA GLY A 50 -3.43 6.41 4.47
C GLY A 50 -2.42 6.02 5.54
N TYR A 51 -2.55 6.57 6.75
CA TYR A 51 -1.72 6.16 7.88
C TYR A 51 -2.03 4.74 8.36
N ALA A 52 -3.29 4.32 8.35
CA ALA A 52 -3.66 2.94 8.64
C ALA A 52 -3.03 1.98 7.61
N LEU A 53 -3.09 2.30 6.32
CA LEU A 53 -2.42 1.54 5.25
C LEU A 53 -0.91 1.43 5.50
N CYS A 54 -0.23 2.54 5.82
CA CYS A 54 1.18 2.54 6.20
C CYS A 54 1.46 1.65 7.41
N GLY A 55 0.63 1.75 8.45
CA GLY A 55 0.76 0.93 9.66
C GLY A 55 0.63 -0.55 9.36
N VAL A 56 -0.34 -0.95 8.53
CA VAL A 56 -0.51 -2.34 8.08
C VAL A 56 0.71 -2.82 7.29
N CYS A 57 1.23 -2.03 6.36
CA CYS A 57 2.44 -2.37 5.61
C CYS A 57 3.67 -2.55 6.52
N LEU A 58 3.89 -1.64 7.46
CA LEU A 58 5.00 -1.71 8.40
C LEU A 58 4.86 -2.90 9.36
N ALA A 59 3.66 -3.15 9.88
CA ALA A 59 3.38 -4.32 10.70
C ALA A 59 3.63 -5.63 9.93
N GLY A 60 3.26 -5.68 8.64
CA GLY A 60 3.57 -6.78 7.75
C GLY A 60 5.07 -6.98 7.54
N LEU A 61 5.82 -5.90 7.30
CA LEU A 61 7.26 -5.94 7.09
C LEU A 61 8.01 -6.36 8.35
N PHE A 62 7.84 -5.63 9.46
CA PHE A 62 8.55 -5.89 10.70
C PHE A 62 8.10 -7.20 11.35
N GLY A 63 6.80 -7.49 11.33
CA GLY A 63 6.26 -8.77 11.78
C GLY A 63 6.80 -9.93 10.95
N GLY A 64 6.88 -9.75 9.63
CA GLY A 64 7.50 -10.72 8.72
C GLY A 64 8.97 -10.96 9.05
N ILE A 65 9.77 -9.89 9.16
CA ILE A 65 11.21 -9.97 9.48
C ILE A 65 11.44 -10.61 10.85
N TRP A 66 10.76 -10.13 11.89
CA TRP A 66 10.92 -10.61 13.26
C TRP A 66 10.61 -12.11 13.39
N LEU A 67 9.47 -12.54 12.84
CA LEU A 67 9.06 -13.95 12.87
C LEU A 67 10.03 -14.83 12.10
N THR A 68 10.46 -14.35 10.94
CA THR A 68 11.38 -15.08 10.08
C THR A 68 12.75 -15.23 10.75
N ALA A 69 13.29 -14.15 11.32
CA ALA A 69 14.58 -14.16 12.01
C ALA A 69 14.57 -14.98 13.30
N SER A 70 13.46 -14.96 14.07
CA SER A 70 13.33 -15.69 15.33
C SER A 70 13.09 -17.19 15.17
N VAL A 71 12.52 -17.64 14.05
CA VAL A 71 12.15 -19.05 13.83
C VAL A 71 13.08 -19.79 12.87
N LEU A 72 13.56 -19.15 11.80
CA LEU A 72 14.26 -19.83 10.69
C LEU A 72 15.74 -19.43 10.54
N GLY A 73 16.22 -18.45 11.31
CA GLY A 73 17.50 -17.80 11.04
C GLY A 73 17.47 -16.95 9.76
N ALA A 74 18.32 -15.93 9.68
CA ALA A 74 18.19 -14.88 8.66
C ALA A 74 18.49 -15.32 7.21
N GLN A 75 19.15 -16.47 6.99
CA GLN A 75 19.75 -16.82 5.67
C GLN A 75 18.82 -17.59 4.71
N LEU A 76 18.07 -18.60 5.20
CA LEU A 76 17.13 -19.40 4.39
C LEU A 76 15.96 -18.62 3.74
N PRO A 77 15.32 -17.65 4.41
CA PRO A 77 14.15 -16.94 3.90
C PRO A 77 14.48 -16.01 2.72
N PHE A 78 15.69 -15.45 2.72
CA PHE A 78 16.13 -14.52 1.67
C PHE A 78 16.16 -15.20 0.31
N GLN A 79 16.68 -16.43 0.23
CA GLN A 79 16.73 -17.18 -1.05
C GLN A 79 15.36 -17.69 -1.51
N GLN A 80 14.44 -17.98 -0.59
CA GLN A 80 13.16 -18.63 -0.91
C GLN A 80 12.00 -17.66 -1.19
N THR A 81 12.11 -16.41 -0.74
CA THR A 81 11.08 -15.37 -0.95
C THR A 81 11.46 -14.35 -2.03
N TYR A 82 12.50 -14.63 -2.83
CA TYR A 82 13.20 -13.67 -3.70
C TYR A 82 12.30 -12.89 -4.69
N GLY A 83 11.08 -13.36 -4.99
CA GLY A 83 10.07 -12.60 -5.74
C GLY A 83 9.03 -11.89 -4.85
N HIS A 84 8.49 -12.56 -3.83
CA HIS A 84 7.43 -12.04 -2.96
C HIS A 84 7.92 -10.85 -2.11
N GLY A 85 9.10 -10.97 -1.49
CA GLY A 85 9.70 -9.88 -0.72
C GLY A 85 10.05 -8.65 -1.57
N PHE A 86 10.42 -8.87 -2.83
CA PHE A 86 10.69 -7.81 -3.80
C PHE A 86 9.43 -7.02 -4.17
N PHE A 87 8.30 -7.69 -4.45
CA PHE A 87 7.05 -6.98 -4.67
C PHE A 87 6.58 -6.23 -3.43
N GLY A 88 6.78 -6.81 -2.23
CA GLY A 88 6.52 -6.12 -0.96
C GLY A 88 7.31 -4.82 -0.80
N SER A 89 8.60 -4.82 -1.14
CA SER A 89 9.43 -3.61 -1.06
C SER A 89 9.06 -2.55 -2.10
N LEU A 90 8.67 -2.96 -3.31
CA LEU A 90 8.12 -2.05 -4.32
C LEU A 90 6.83 -1.37 -3.85
N ILE A 91 5.90 -2.13 -3.24
CA ILE A 91 4.68 -1.57 -2.64
C ILE A 91 5.05 -0.54 -1.57
N LEU A 92 6.01 -0.84 -0.70
CA LEU A 92 6.47 0.09 0.33
C LEU A 92 7.08 1.37 -0.27
N ALA A 93 7.90 1.25 -1.30
CA ALA A 93 8.48 2.40 -1.99
C ALA A 93 7.38 3.27 -2.63
N CYS A 94 6.41 2.66 -3.31
CA CYS A 94 5.25 3.36 -3.86
C CYS A 94 4.41 4.04 -2.77
N LEU A 95 4.23 3.40 -1.62
CA LEU A 95 3.49 3.94 -0.48
C LEU A 95 4.18 5.18 0.10
N VAL A 96 5.50 5.12 0.32
CA VAL A 96 6.31 6.24 0.81
C VAL A 96 6.24 7.41 -0.19
N MET A 97 6.46 7.15 -1.48
CA MET A 97 6.35 8.18 -2.52
C MET A 97 4.94 8.78 -2.55
N SER A 98 3.91 7.94 -2.50
CA SER A 98 2.51 8.38 -2.48
C SER A 98 2.21 9.27 -1.28
N ALA A 99 2.67 8.90 -0.08
CA ALA A 99 2.51 9.70 1.14
C ALA A 99 3.20 11.08 1.02
N VAL A 100 4.45 11.11 0.53
CA VAL A 100 5.19 12.36 0.30
C VAL A 100 4.46 13.26 -0.70
N LEU A 101 3.96 12.70 -1.81
CA LEU A 101 3.16 13.44 -2.79
C LEU A 101 1.88 13.99 -2.18
N GLY A 102 1.14 13.19 -1.41
CA GLY A 102 -0.11 13.60 -0.75
C GLY A 102 0.08 14.79 0.18
N LEU A 103 1.18 14.82 0.94
CA LEU A 103 1.55 15.95 1.81
C LEU A 103 2.01 17.17 0.99
N SER A 104 2.67 16.94 -0.15
CA SER A 104 3.22 18.00 -0.98
C SER A 104 2.16 18.74 -1.80
N ILE A 105 1.09 18.05 -2.25
CA ILE A 105 0.01 18.62 -3.08
C ILE A 105 -0.61 19.89 -2.46
N LYS A 106 -0.71 19.95 -1.13
CA LYS A 106 -1.30 21.10 -0.42
C LYS A 106 -0.49 22.39 -0.57
N HIS A 107 0.80 22.28 -0.83
CA HIS A 107 1.72 23.41 -0.95
C HIS A 107 1.90 23.89 -2.39
N VAL A 108 1.31 23.18 -3.37
CA VAL A 108 1.43 23.54 -4.79
C VAL A 108 0.42 24.63 -5.16
N VAL A 109 0.93 25.84 -5.36
CA VAL A 109 0.11 27.03 -5.69
C VAL A 109 -0.43 27.00 -7.12
N LYS A 110 0.34 26.47 -8.08
CA LYS A 110 -0.04 26.46 -9.51
C LYS A 110 -1.05 25.33 -9.81
N PRO A 111 -2.30 25.63 -10.23
CA PRO A 111 -3.34 24.61 -10.42
C PRO A 111 -2.96 23.49 -11.38
N LYS A 112 -2.38 23.82 -12.56
CA LYS A 112 -1.94 22.82 -13.55
C LYS A 112 -0.91 21.84 -13.00
N ILE A 113 -0.01 22.29 -12.11
CA ILE A 113 1.00 21.42 -11.49
C ILE A 113 0.33 20.56 -10.43
N ARG A 114 -0.53 21.15 -9.60
CA ARG A 114 -1.30 20.44 -8.58
C ARG A 114 -2.09 19.29 -9.17
N ASP A 115 -2.77 19.51 -10.30
CA ASP A 115 -3.56 18.48 -10.98
C ASP A 115 -2.69 17.32 -11.46
N ARG A 116 -1.50 17.59 -12.02
CA ARG A 116 -0.53 16.54 -12.39
C ARG A 116 -0.08 15.73 -11.18
N PHE A 117 0.19 16.39 -10.05
CA PHE A 117 0.56 15.72 -8.81
C PHE A 117 -0.59 14.86 -8.27
N MET A 118 -1.84 15.33 -8.35
CA MET A 118 -3.00 14.54 -7.94
C MET A 118 -3.18 13.31 -8.84
N THR A 119 -3.02 13.44 -10.16
CA THR A 119 -3.07 12.30 -11.08
C THR A 119 -1.94 11.32 -10.81
N PHE A 120 -0.73 11.80 -10.58
CA PHE A 120 0.41 10.94 -10.25
C PHE A 120 0.21 10.20 -8.93
N HIS A 121 -0.29 10.89 -7.89
CA HIS A 121 -0.64 10.30 -6.61
C HIS A 121 -1.73 9.22 -6.74
N ALA A 122 -2.77 9.48 -7.55
CA ALA A 122 -3.80 8.48 -7.85
C ALA A 122 -3.23 7.27 -8.62
N ASN A 123 -2.33 7.50 -9.57
CA ASN A 123 -1.67 6.43 -10.33
C ASN A 123 -0.82 5.52 -9.43
N MET A 124 -0.18 6.07 -8.39
CA MET A 124 0.54 5.26 -7.40
C MET A 124 -0.36 4.26 -6.69
N VAL A 125 -1.63 4.59 -6.43
CA VAL A 125 -2.58 3.66 -5.81
C VAL A 125 -2.85 2.44 -6.71
N TYR A 126 -2.99 2.64 -8.03
CA TYR A 126 -3.14 1.51 -8.96
C TYR A 126 -1.88 0.67 -9.07
N ILE A 127 -0.70 1.30 -9.09
CA ILE A 127 0.59 0.60 -9.12
C ILE A 127 0.77 -0.24 -7.85
N MET A 128 0.45 0.31 -6.68
CA MET A 128 0.43 -0.44 -5.41
C MET A 128 -0.54 -1.62 -5.47
N GLY A 129 -1.73 -1.44 -6.07
CA GLY A 129 -2.70 -2.52 -6.24
C GLY A 129 -2.17 -3.64 -7.15
N PHE A 130 -1.55 -3.27 -8.27
CA PHE A 130 -0.94 -4.22 -9.20
C PHE A 130 0.17 -5.05 -8.54
N PHE A 131 1.13 -4.39 -7.88
CA PHE A 131 2.18 -5.11 -7.14
C PHE A 131 1.62 -5.89 -5.95
N GLY A 132 0.56 -5.39 -5.31
CA GLY A 132 -0.17 -6.11 -4.26
C GLY A 132 -0.71 -7.44 -4.77
N ILE A 133 -1.34 -7.45 -5.95
CA ILE A 133 -1.85 -8.67 -6.57
C ILE A 133 -0.70 -9.63 -6.92
N LEU A 134 0.39 -9.13 -7.52
CA LEU A 134 1.56 -9.95 -7.81
C LEU A 134 2.18 -10.54 -6.53
N SER A 135 2.26 -9.76 -5.45
CA SER A 135 2.73 -10.21 -4.14
C SER A 135 1.82 -11.29 -3.55
N LEU A 136 0.49 -11.12 -3.65
CA LEU A 136 -0.49 -12.13 -3.22
C LEU A 136 -0.34 -13.43 -4.01
N LEU A 137 -0.27 -13.35 -5.35
CA LEU A 137 -0.16 -14.52 -6.23
C LEU A 137 1.15 -15.28 -5.98
N THR A 138 2.27 -14.57 -5.86
CA THR A 138 3.56 -15.19 -5.53
C THR A 138 3.57 -15.78 -4.12
N GLY A 139 2.96 -15.11 -3.14
CA GLY A 139 2.79 -15.64 -1.78
C GLY A 139 1.91 -16.90 -1.74
N LEU A 140 0.82 -16.94 -2.51
CA LEU A 140 -0.02 -18.13 -2.68
C LEU A 140 0.75 -19.27 -3.35
N GLY A 141 1.54 -18.98 -4.38
CA GLY A 141 2.43 -19.96 -5.01
C GLY A 141 3.40 -20.58 -4.01
N VAL A 142 4.02 -19.77 -3.15
CA VAL A 142 4.89 -20.26 -2.06
C VAL A 142 4.12 -21.07 -1.02
N LEU A 143 2.85 -20.75 -0.74
CA LEU A 143 2.04 -21.52 0.21
C LEU A 143 1.57 -22.88 -0.35
N ILE A 144 1.20 -22.93 -1.63
CA ILE A 144 0.68 -24.13 -2.31
C ILE A 144 1.80 -25.09 -2.71
N TRP A 145 2.87 -24.56 -3.30
CA TRP A 145 4.02 -25.34 -3.78
C TRP A 145 5.20 -25.35 -2.80
N GLY A 146 4.97 -24.95 -1.54
CA GLY A 146 6.01 -24.63 -0.57
C GLY A 146 7.13 -25.66 -0.47
N LEU A 147 8.36 -25.13 -0.38
CA LEU A 147 9.61 -25.88 -0.21
C LEU A 147 9.67 -27.11 -1.12
N SER A 148 9.83 -26.92 -2.44
CA SER A 148 10.60 -27.91 -3.17
C SER A 148 11.95 -27.97 -2.47
N ALA A 149 12.16 -29.00 -1.67
CA ALA A 149 13.49 -29.35 -1.18
C ALA A 149 14.35 -29.38 -2.44
N VAL A 150 15.20 -28.36 -2.59
CA VAL A 150 16.32 -28.46 -3.52
C VAL A 150 17.17 -29.55 -2.89
N SER A 151 16.92 -30.78 -3.36
CA SER A 151 17.76 -31.94 -3.18
C SER A 151 19.16 -31.66 -3.70
#